data_AF-A0A087UK07-F1
#
_entry.id   AF-A0A087UK07-F1
#
_cell.length_a   1.000
_cell.length_b   1.000
_cell.length_c   1.000
_cell.angle_alpha   90.00
_cell.angle_beta   90.00
_cell.angle_gamma   90.00
#
_symmetry.space_group_name_H-M   'P 1'
#
loop_
_entity.id
_entity.type
_entity.pdbx_description
1 polymer ?
#
loop_
_entity_poly.entity_id
_entity_poly.type
_entity_poly.pdbx_seq_one_letter_code
_entity_poly.pdbx_strand_id
1 'polypeptide(L)'
;MIEHVMPLCLAISWVYSVAMLVQNIVYEKEQRLKEVMKTMGLNSAVHWLAWFITSFLQMTITAAILTVILKYGLVLTYSNPVLIFLMLEIFVIANIAFSFLVSVLYSK
;
A
#
# COMPACT_ATOMS: atom_id res chain seq x y z
N MET A 1 19.77 7.82 18.19
CA MET A 1 18.38 7.64 18.68
C MET A 1 17.35 7.85 17.56
N ILE A 2 17.38 8.98 16.84
CA ILE A 2 16.44 9.27 15.73
C ILE A 2 16.44 8.21 14.63
N GLU A 3 17.62 7.66 14.28
CA GLU A 3 17.75 6.61 13.25
C GLU A 3 17.05 5.28 13.59
N HIS A 4 16.90 4.93 14.87
CA HIS A 4 16.19 3.72 15.28
C HIS A 4 14.67 3.90 15.33
N VAL A 5 14.18 5.12 15.53
CA VAL A 5 12.74 5.42 15.62
C VAL A 5 12.16 5.76 14.24
N MET A 6 13.00 6.22 13.31
CA MET A 6 12.59 6.58 11.94
C MET A 6 11.87 5.45 11.19
N PRO A 7 12.31 4.17 11.22
CA PRO A 7 11.58 3.09 10.55
C PRO A 7 10.19 2.87 11.17
N LEU A 8 10.06 3.01 12.49
CA LEU A 8 8.79 2.88 13.21
C LEU A 8 7.84 4.03 12.86
N CYS A 9 8.33 5.28 12.85
CA CYS A 9 7.53 6.44 12.43
C CYS A 9 7.05 6.31 10.98
N LEU A 10 7.92 5.87 10.07
CA LEU A 10 7.57 5.62 8.68
C LEU A 10 6.51 4.51 8.56
N ALA A 11 6.69 3.39 9.27
CA ALA A 11 5.70 2.32 9.30
C ALA A 11 4.32 2.83 9.79
N ILE A 12 4.27 3.58 10.90
CA ILE A 12 3.02 4.11 11.47
C ILE A 12 2.34 5.11 10.52
N SER A 13 3.11 5.98 9.84
CA SER A 13 2.53 6.91 8.86
C SER A 13 1.85 6.18 7.69
N TRP A 14 2.37 5.03 7.29
CA TRP A 14 1.79 4.22 6.22
C TRP A 14 0.56 3.43 6.64
N VAL A 15 0.39 3.13 7.93
CA VAL A 15 -0.83 2.46 8.45
C VAL A 15 -2.09 3.23 8.06
N TYR A 16 -2.06 4.57 8.12
CA TYR A 16 -3.21 5.39 7.73
C TYR A 16 -3.53 5.27 6.23
N SER A 17 -2.52 5.27 5.37
CA SER A 17 -2.70 5.10 3.92
C SER A 17 -3.23 3.70 3.57
N VAL A 18 -2.73 2.66 4.26
CA VAL A 18 -3.24 1.28 4.12
C VAL A 18 -4.68 1.19 4.63
N ALA A 19 -5.02 1.83 5.76
CA ALA A 19 -6.38 1.84 6.30
C ALA A 19 -7.38 2.52 5.36
N MET A 20 -7.02 3.66 4.76
CA MET A 20 -7.83 4.32 3.73
C MET A 20 -8.03 3.44 2.50
N LEU A 21 -6.99 2.73 2.07
CA LEU A 21 -7.07 1.80 0.95
C LEU A 21 -8.02 0.63 1.22
N VAL A 22 -7.93 0.04 2.42
CA VAL A 22 -8.86 -1.00 2.86
C VAL A 22 -10.29 -0.47 2.96
N GLN A 23 -10.48 0.73 3.53
CA GLN A 23 -11.79 1.38 3.59
C GLN A 23 -12.39 1.60 2.20
N ASN A 24 -11.59 2.05 1.22
CA ASN A 24 -12.07 2.20 -0.17
C ASN A 24 -12.48 0.86 -0.79
N ILE A 25 -11.72 -0.21 -0.54
CA ILE A 25 -12.07 -1.58 -1.00
C ILE A 25 -13.36 -2.06 -0.32
N VAL A 26 -13.53 -1.83 0.98
CA VAL A 26 -14.73 -2.23 1.73
C VAL A 26 -15.93 -1.40 1.30
N TYR A 27 -15.76 -0.10 1.05
CA TYR A 27 -16.81 0.78 0.54
C TYR A 27 -17.32 0.31 -0.83
N GLU A 28 -16.43 -0.11 -1.74
CA GLU A 28 -16.85 -0.74 -2.99
C GLU A 28 -17.53 -2.10 -2.79
N LYS A 29 -17.09 -2.91 -1.80
CA LYS A 29 -17.77 -4.16 -1.43
C LYS A 29 -19.19 -3.88 -0.89
N GLU A 30 -19.37 -2.85 -0.06
CA GLU A 30 -20.67 -2.46 0.54
C GLU A 30 -21.64 -1.92 -0.50
N GLN A 31 -21.15 -1.15 -1.49
CA GLN A 31 -21.94 -0.68 -2.63
C GLN A 31 -22.36 -1.80 -3.60
N ARG A 32 -22.06 -3.08 -3.29
CA ARG A 32 -22.38 -4.25 -4.13
C ARG A 32 -21.86 -4.15 -5.57
N LEU A 33 -20.81 -3.38 -5.82
CA LEU A 33 -20.18 -3.28 -7.16
C LEU A 33 -19.69 -4.65 -7.67
N LYS A 34 -19.36 -5.58 -6.76
CA LYS A 34 -19.10 -6.99 -7.09
C LYS A 34 -20.32 -7.72 -7.68
N GLU A 35 -21.55 -7.43 -7.21
CA GLU A 35 -22.77 -8.00 -7.79
C GLU A 35 -23.06 -7.39 -9.16
N VAL A 36 -22.87 -6.07 -9.31
CA VAL A 36 -23.02 -5.37 -10.60
C VAL A 36 -22.02 -5.87 -11.65
N MET A 37 -20.75 -6.08 -11.27
CA MET A 37 -19.74 -6.64 -12.18
C MET A 37 -19.96 -8.12 -12.49
N LYS A 38 -20.53 -8.89 -11.56
CA LYS A 38 -20.90 -10.30 -11.80
C LYS A 38 -22.08 -10.40 -12.78
N THR A 39 -23.03 -9.46 -12.75
CA THR A 39 -24.09 -9.35 -13.78
C THR A 39 -23.55 -8.94 -15.16
N MET A 40 -22.39 -8.29 -15.23
CA MET A 40 -21.69 -7.98 -16.49
C MET A 40 -20.77 -9.12 -16.98
N GLY A 41 -20.74 -10.27 -16.30
CA GLY A 41 -19.97 -11.45 -16.71
C GLY A 41 -18.47 -11.40 -16.34
N LEU A 42 -18.04 -10.45 -15.51
CA LEU A 42 -16.63 -10.32 -15.14
C LEU A 42 -16.27 -11.26 -13.97
N ASN A 43 -15.17 -12.00 -14.12
CA ASN A 43 -14.69 -12.91 -13.08
C ASN A 43 -14.19 -12.14 -11.85
N SER A 44 -14.60 -12.54 -10.65
CA SER A 44 -14.26 -11.84 -9.40
C SER A 44 -12.74 -11.72 -9.17
N ALA A 45 -11.94 -12.63 -9.72
CA ALA A 45 -10.48 -12.60 -9.69
C ALA A 45 -9.88 -11.35 -10.37
N VAL A 46 -10.49 -10.87 -11.46
CA VAL A 46 -10.01 -9.68 -12.20
C VAL A 46 -10.16 -8.43 -11.34
N HIS A 47 -11.22 -8.35 -10.55
CA HIS A 47 -11.45 -7.22 -9.68
C HIS A 47 -10.46 -7.16 -8.51
N TRP A 48 -10.10 -8.32 -7.95
CA TRP A 48 -9.03 -8.42 -6.94
C TRP A 48 -7.66 -8.03 -7.51
N LEU A 49 -7.35 -8.48 -8.73
CA LEU A 49 -6.12 -8.11 -9.45
C LEU A 49 -6.07 -6.63 -9.78
N ALA A 50 -7.18 -6.03 -10.24
CA ALA A 50 -7.26 -4.61 -10.51
C ALA A 50 -6.98 -3.79 -9.25
N TRP A 51 -7.60 -4.16 -8.12
CA TRP A 51 -7.34 -3.54 -6.83
C TRP A 51 -5.90 -3.72 -6.36
N PHE A 52 -5.28 -4.88 -6.59
CA PHE A 52 -3.88 -5.10 -6.26
C PHE A 52 -2.98 -4.14 -7.07
N ILE A 53 -3.20 -4.05 -8.38
CA ILE A 53 -2.38 -3.23 -9.29
C ILE A 53 -2.54 -1.74 -9.00
N THR A 54 -3.77 -1.25 -8.80
CA THR A 54 -4.01 0.17 -8.48
C THR A 54 -3.40 0.56 -7.14
N SER A 55 -3.53 -0.32 -6.13
CA SER A 55 -2.94 -0.13 -4.80
C SER A 55 -1.42 -0.13 -4.83
N PHE A 56 -0.83 -1.07 -5.56
CA PHE A 56 0.61 -1.16 -5.75
C PHE A 56 1.16 0.11 -6.42
N LEU A 57 0.57 0.54 -7.53
CA LEU A 57 0.97 1.77 -8.22
C LEU A 57 0.88 3.00 -7.31
N GLN A 58 -0.23 3.16 -6.58
CA GLN A 58 -0.42 4.29 -5.67
C GLN A 58 0.61 4.30 -4.53
N MET A 59 0.90 3.14 -3.95
CA MET A 59 1.90 3.04 -2.87
C MET A 59 3.34 3.21 -3.38
N THR A 60 3.67 2.74 -4.60
CA THR A 60 4.97 2.99 -5.22
C THR A 60 5.20 4.48 -5.51
N ILE A 61 4.18 5.21 -5.99
CA ILE A 61 4.29 6.66 -6.23
C ILE A 61 4.57 7.41 -4.92
N THR A 62 3.85 7.07 -3.84
CA THR A 62 4.07 7.70 -2.53
C THR A 62 5.44 7.32 -1.93
N ALA A 63 5.90 6.08 -2.10
CA ALA A 63 7.24 5.66 -1.70
C ALA A 63 8.34 6.41 -2.48
N ALA A 64 8.16 6.61 -3.79
CA ALA A 64 9.08 7.39 -4.60
C ALA A 64 9.18 8.84 -4.11
N ILE A 65 8.06 9.51 -3.86
CA ILE A 65 8.03 10.87 -3.29
C ILE A 65 8.75 10.91 -1.93
N LEU A 66 8.49 9.92 -1.06
CA LEU A 66 9.13 9.82 0.24
C LEU A 66 10.66 9.66 0.13
N THR A 67 11.16 8.82 -0.77
CA THR A 67 12.61 8.68 -0.99
C THR A 67 13.29 9.95 -1.48
N VAL A 68 12.60 10.72 -2.32
CA VAL A 68 13.07 12.04 -2.76
C VAL A 68 13.17 12.96 -1.55
N ILE A 69 12.14 13.03 -0.70
CA ILE A 69 12.15 13.84 0.53
C ILE A 69 13.29 13.42 1.46
N LEU A 70 13.52 12.11 1.69
CA LEU A 70 14.60 11.65 2.55
C LEU A 70 15.99 12.00 2.00
N LYS A 71 16.15 11.96 0.67
CA LYS A 71 17.41 12.34 0.00
C LYS A 71 17.68 13.84 0.12
N TYR A 72 16.67 14.67 -0.15
CA TYR A 72 16.81 16.13 -0.07
C TYR A 72 16.81 16.65 1.38
N GLY A 73 16.22 15.90 2.31
CA GLY A 73 16.21 16.22 3.74
C GLY A 73 17.53 15.95 4.47
N LEU A 74 18.58 15.46 3.78
CA LEU A 74 19.90 15.14 4.33
C LEU A 74 19.84 14.20 5.57
N VAL A 75 18.79 13.39 5.68
CA VAL A 75 18.56 12.53 6.84
C VAL A 75 19.44 11.26 6.78
N LEU A 76 19.72 10.75 5.57
CA LEU A 76 20.64 9.65 5.31
C LEU A 76 21.68 10.06 4.25
N THR A 77 22.62 10.93 4.61
CA THR A 77 23.59 11.54 3.69
C THR A 77 24.60 10.55 3.08
N TYR A 78 24.77 9.37 3.67
CA TYR A 78 25.75 8.35 3.24
C TYR A 78 25.15 7.13 2.53
N SER A 79 23.82 7.00 2.51
CA SER A 79 23.17 5.79 2.01
C SER A 79 22.71 5.96 0.57
N ASN A 80 22.85 4.90 -0.24
CA ASN A 80 22.49 4.95 -1.66
C ASN A 80 20.95 5.05 -1.78
N PRO A 81 20.41 6.08 -2.46
CA PRO A 81 18.97 6.32 -2.52
C PRO A 81 18.19 5.16 -3.17
N VAL A 82 18.84 4.41 -4.07
CA VAL A 82 18.25 3.20 -4.68
C VAL A 82 18.01 2.11 -3.64
N LEU A 83 18.91 1.96 -2.67
CA LEU A 83 18.79 0.97 -1.60
C LEU A 83 17.62 1.31 -0.66
N ILE A 84 17.48 2.60 -0.32
CA ILE A 84 16.37 3.11 0.49
C ILE A 84 15.04 2.87 -0.23
N PHE A 85 14.98 3.15 -1.53
CA PHE A 85 13.79 2.90 -2.34
C PHE A 85 13.40 1.43 -2.37
N LEU A 86 14.35 0.54 -2.67
CA LEU A 86 14.11 -0.91 -2.66
C LEU A 86 13.64 -1.42 -1.29
N MET A 87 14.23 -0.94 -0.20
CA MET A 87 13.81 -1.33 1.16
C MET A 87 12.36 -0.91 1.44
N LEU A 88 12.00 0.32 1.07
CA LEU A 88 10.63 0.83 1.23
C LEU A 88 9.64 0.08 0.32
N GLU A 89 10.05 -0.28 -0.89
CA GLU A 89 9.18 -0.99 -1.83
C GLU A 89 8.90 -2.44 -1.40
N ILE A 90 9.90 -3.15 -0.86
CA ILE A 90 9.70 -4.47 -0.24
C ILE A 90 8.75 -4.36 0.95
N PHE A 91 8.87 -3.31 1.77
CA PHE A 91 7.96 -3.05 2.88
C PHE A 91 6.53 -2.79 2.41
N VAL A 92 6.33 -2.02 1.34
CA VAL A 92 5.02 -1.78 0.72
C VAL A 92 4.40 -3.09 0.23
N ILE A 93 5.17 -3.92 -0.48
CA ILE A 93 4.68 -5.23 -0.99
C ILE A 93 4.22 -6.13 0.17
N ALA A 94 4.99 -6.17 1.26
CA ALA A 94 4.63 -6.95 2.45
C ALA A 94 3.34 -6.43 3.11
N ASN A 95 3.16 -5.11 3.21
CA ASN A 95 1.93 -4.51 3.76
C ASN A 95 0.71 -4.79 2.89
N ILE A 96 0.86 -4.71 1.57
CA ILE A 96 -0.22 -5.04 0.63
C ILE A 96 -0.61 -6.51 0.78
N ALA A 97 0.37 -7.43 0.79
CA ALA A 97 0.10 -8.86 0.98
C ALA A 97 -0.61 -9.15 2.31
N PHE A 98 -0.19 -8.48 3.39
CA PHE A 98 -0.83 -8.58 4.70
C PHE A 98 -2.27 -8.03 4.68
N SER A 99 -2.49 -6.89 4.03
CA SER A 99 -3.82 -6.29 3.87
C SER A 99 -4.77 -7.20 3.08
N PHE A 100 -4.29 -7.83 2.00
CA PHE A 100 -5.08 -8.83 1.26
C PHE A 100 -5.40 -10.05 2.11
N LEU A 101 -4.45 -10.56 2.90
CA LEU A 101 -4.69 -11.65 3.84
C LEU A 101 -5.81 -11.29 4.84
N VAL A 102 -5.73 -10.11 5.46
CA VAL A 102 -6.75 -9.62 6.41
C VAL A 102 -8.11 -9.42 5.73
N SER A 103 -8.14 -8.90 4.49
CA SER A 103 -9.37 -8.71 3.71
C SER A 103 -10.09 -10.01 3.35
N VAL A 104 -9.36 -11.14 3.30
CA VAL A 104 -9.94 -12.49 3.11
C VAL A 104 -10.49 -13.05 4.42
N LEU A 105 -9.84 -12.77 5.55
CA LEU A 105 -10.28 -13.21 6.88
C LEU A 105 -11.57 -12.49 7.34
N TYR A 106 -11.76 -11.25 6.93
CA TYR A 106 -12.95 -10.47 7.26
C TYR A 106 -13.99 -10.51 6.12
N SER A 107 -15.10 -11.20 6.37
CA SER A 107 -16.25 -11.32 5.46
C SER A 107 -17.38 -10.31 5.76
N LYS A 108 -17.19 -9.43 6.74
CA LYS A 108 -18.09 -8.33 7.11
C LYS A 108 -17.27 -7.08 7.33
#